data_AF-A0A6N4W180-F1
#
_entry.id   AF-A0A6N4W180-F1
#
_cell.length_a   1.000
_cell.length_b   1.000
_cell.length_c   1.000
_cell.angle_alpha   90.00
_cell.angle_beta   90.00
_cell.angle_gamma   90.00
#
_symmetry.space_group_name_H-M   'P 1'
#
loop_
_entity.id
_entity.type
_entity.pdbx_description
1 polymer ?
#
loop_
_entity_poly.entity_id
_entity_poly.type
_entity_poly.pdbx_seq_one_letter_code
_entity_poly.pdbx_strand_id
1 'polypeptide(L)'
;MSGLNGRPTAAELVAAVAEFLEGDVRANTTGSVNFHALVAANALRTVERELLDDTADQPLSALARIGYPDESALAAAIRSGDLDGRADEVLRCLRALVGHRLAIAHPGYDGADAGLS
;
A
#
# COMPACT_ATOMS: atom_id res chain seq x y z
N MET A 1 17.40 -6.79 -4.26
CA MET A 1 18.58 -7.63 -4.63
C MET A 1 18.81 -8.70 -3.57
N SER A 2 18.50 -9.97 -3.86
CA SER A 2 18.84 -11.08 -2.97
C SER A 2 20.36 -11.29 -2.99
N GLY A 3 21.00 -11.24 -1.82
CA GLY A 3 22.43 -11.49 -1.70
C GLY A 3 22.80 -12.93 -2.09
N LEU A 4 24.08 -13.15 -2.38
CA LEU A 4 24.76 -14.39 -2.84
C LEU A 4 24.47 -15.71 -2.07
N ASN A 5 23.52 -15.75 -1.13
CA ASN A 5 23.34 -16.82 -0.14
C ASN A 5 22.01 -17.61 -0.24
N GLY A 6 21.25 -17.50 -1.34
CA GLY A 6 20.12 -18.40 -1.63
C GLY A 6 18.98 -18.42 -0.59
N ARG A 7 18.88 -17.39 0.26
CA ARG A 7 17.78 -17.25 1.23
C ARG A 7 16.66 -16.41 0.61
N PRO A 8 15.39 -16.81 0.79
CA PRO A 8 14.27 -16.04 0.29
C PRO A 8 14.21 -14.67 0.96
N THR A 9 13.82 -13.67 0.18
CA THR A 9 13.48 -12.32 0.61
C THR A 9 12.22 -12.32 1.46
N ALA A 10 11.97 -11.22 2.19
CA ALA A 10 10.73 -11.06 2.95
C ALA A 10 9.49 -11.13 2.05
N ALA A 11 9.55 -10.53 0.85
CA ALA A 11 8.47 -10.60 -0.13
C ALA A 11 8.19 -12.05 -0.57
N GLU A 12 9.23 -12.81 -0.90
CA GLU A 12 9.10 -14.23 -1.29
C GLU A 12 8.53 -15.09 -0.15
N LEU A 13 8.91 -14.82 1.10
CA LEU A 13 8.34 -15.51 2.26
C LEU A 13 6.85 -15.18 2.46
N VAL A 14 6.48 -13.91 2.33
CA VAL A 14 5.08 -13.46 2.44
C VAL A 14 4.23 -14.07 1.32
N ALA A 15 4.74 -14.08 0.09
CA ALA A 15 4.10 -14.69 -1.07
C ALA A 15 3.84 -16.19 -0.83
N ALA A 16 4.85 -16.94 -0.37
CA ALA A 16 4.72 -18.37 -0.09
C ALA A 16 3.66 -18.67 0.99
N VAL A 17 3.55 -17.83 2.01
CA VAL A 17 2.50 -17.98 3.04
C VAL A 17 1.11 -17.67 2.47
N ALA A 18 0.99 -16.61 1.65
CA ALA A 18 -0.28 -16.28 1.01
C ALA A 18 -0.76 -17.43 0.10
N GLU A 19 0.13 -18.02 -0.69
CA GLU A 19 -0.17 -19.17 -1.56
C GLU A 19 -0.61 -20.41 -0.76
N PHE A 20 0.07 -20.72 0.35
CA PHE A 20 -0.33 -21.81 1.24
C PHE A 20 -1.72 -21.60 1.84
N LEU A 21 -2.04 -20.37 2.25
CA LEU A 21 -3.37 -20.01 2.74
C LEU A 21 -4.44 -20.14 1.64
N GLU A 22 -4.15 -19.64 0.44
CA GLU A 22 -5.04 -19.65 -0.72
C GLU A 22 -5.33 -21.08 -1.24
N GLY A 23 -4.32 -21.95 -1.19
CA GLY A 23 -4.39 -23.34 -1.62
C GLY A 23 -4.76 -24.27 -0.48
N ASP A 24 -3.75 -24.84 0.18
CA ASP A 24 -3.90 -25.96 1.11
C ASP A 24 -4.85 -25.63 2.27
N VAL A 25 -4.74 -24.47 2.90
CA VAL A 25 -5.59 -24.15 4.06
C VAL A 25 -7.05 -23.99 3.64
N ARG A 26 -7.32 -23.30 2.54
CA ARG A 26 -8.70 -23.14 2.05
C ARG A 26 -9.28 -24.45 1.51
N ALA A 27 -8.48 -25.31 0.89
CA ALA A 27 -8.95 -26.62 0.44
C ALA A 27 -9.36 -27.54 1.61
N ASN A 28 -8.74 -27.35 2.79
CA ASN A 28 -8.93 -28.20 3.96
C ASN A 28 -9.77 -27.57 5.08
N THR A 29 -10.37 -26.39 4.86
CA THR A 29 -11.18 -25.69 5.87
C THR A 29 -12.49 -25.16 5.29
N THR A 30 -13.50 -24.99 6.15
CA THR A 30 -14.82 -24.44 5.78
C THR A 30 -15.27 -23.37 6.77
N GLY A 31 -16.38 -22.68 6.46
CA GLY A 31 -16.98 -21.68 7.34
C GLY A 31 -16.05 -20.51 7.66
N SER A 32 -16.06 -20.07 8.93
CA SER A 32 -15.30 -18.91 9.39
C SER A 32 -13.78 -19.06 9.20
N VAL A 33 -13.22 -20.26 9.37
CA VAL A 33 -11.77 -20.47 9.20
C VAL A 33 -11.35 -20.28 7.74
N ASN A 34 -12.15 -20.79 6.78
CA ASN A 34 -11.88 -20.59 5.36
C ASN A 34 -11.94 -19.09 4.99
N PHE A 35 -12.92 -18.37 5.53
CA PHE A 35 -13.04 -16.93 5.33
C PHE A 35 -11.83 -16.18 5.90
N HIS A 36 -11.39 -16.49 7.12
CA HIS A 36 -10.22 -15.86 7.72
C HIS A 36 -8.92 -16.19 6.96
N ALA A 37 -8.79 -17.39 6.38
CA ALA A 37 -7.66 -17.73 5.51
C ALA A 37 -7.63 -16.83 4.26
N LEU A 38 -8.77 -16.56 3.64
CA LEU A 38 -8.87 -15.61 2.52
C LEU A 38 -8.51 -14.17 2.95
N VAL A 39 -9.02 -13.72 4.09
CA VAL A 39 -8.70 -12.37 4.62
C VAL A 39 -7.20 -12.23 4.89
N ALA A 40 -6.60 -13.23 5.54
CA ALA A 40 -5.19 -13.24 5.84
C ALA A 40 -4.34 -13.28 4.55
N ALA A 41 -4.70 -14.11 3.56
CA ALA A 41 -4.03 -14.13 2.27
C ALA A 41 -4.07 -12.76 1.58
N ASN A 42 -5.24 -12.11 1.53
CA ASN A 42 -5.37 -10.78 0.93
C ASN A 42 -4.52 -9.72 1.65
N ALA A 43 -4.47 -9.77 2.99
CA ALA A 43 -3.60 -8.89 3.77
C ALA A 43 -2.11 -9.13 3.45
N LEU A 44 -1.69 -10.39 3.33
CA LEU A 44 -0.33 -10.75 2.95
C LEU A 44 -0.01 -10.31 1.52
N ARG A 45 -0.94 -10.40 0.57
CA ARG A 45 -0.76 -9.86 -0.79
C ARG A 45 -0.55 -8.35 -0.79
N THR A 46 -1.20 -7.62 0.11
CA THR A 46 -0.94 -6.19 0.29
C THR A 46 0.46 -5.93 0.82
N VAL A 47 0.89 -6.67 1.85
CA VAL A 47 2.25 -6.57 2.40
C VAL A 47 3.31 -6.97 1.35
N GLU A 48 3.05 -7.99 0.54
CA GLU A 48 3.91 -8.38 -0.57
C GLU A 48 4.13 -7.21 -1.54
N ARG A 49 3.06 -6.51 -1.92
CA ARG A 49 3.14 -5.34 -2.80
C ARG A 49 3.89 -4.18 -2.15
N GLU A 50 3.73 -3.95 -0.85
CA GLU A 50 4.53 -2.97 -0.09
C GLU A 50 6.01 -3.32 -0.11
N LEU A 51 6.35 -4.60 0.07
CA LEU A 51 7.75 -5.06 0.11
C LEU A 51 8.43 -5.03 -1.26
N LEU A 52 7.65 -5.11 -2.35
CA LEU A 52 8.13 -5.04 -3.73
C LEU A 52 8.09 -3.61 -4.30
N ASP A 53 7.52 -2.66 -3.57
CA ASP A 53 7.38 -1.30 -4.06
C ASP A 53 8.71 -0.53 -3.98
N ASP A 54 9.32 -0.32 -5.14
CA ASP A 54 10.51 0.53 -5.31
C ASP A 54 10.15 1.99 -5.67
N THR A 55 8.88 2.40 -5.55
CA THR A 55 8.40 3.73 -5.99
C THR A 55 8.11 4.73 -4.86
N ALA A 56 8.45 4.38 -3.61
CA ALA A 56 8.28 5.23 -2.42
C ALA A 56 8.94 6.63 -2.52
N ASP A 57 9.91 6.81 -3.43
CA ASP A 57 10.55 8.09 -3.71
C ASP A 57 9.60 9.14 -4.30
N GLN A 58 8.54 8.73 -5.02
CA GLN A 58 7.56 9.64 -5.60
C GLN A 58 6.68 10.35 -4.54
N PRO A 59 6.06 9.62 -3.57
CA PRO A 59 5.38 10.20 -2.42
C PRO A 59 6.26 11.18 -1.62
N LEU A 60 7.51 10.77 -1.33
CA LEU A 60 8.47 11.59 -0.57
C LEU A 60 8.83 12.87 -1.32
N SER A 61 8.97 12.79 -2.65
CA SER A 61 9.17 13.97 -3.51
C SER A 61 7.97 14.91 -3.51
N ALA A 62 6.74 14.41 -3.31
CA ALA A 62 5.56 15.26 -3.17
C ALA A 62 5.57 16.06 -1.87
N LEU A 63 6.01 15.46 -0.75
CA LEU A 63 6.19 16.14 0.53
C LEU A 63 7.31 17.18 0.48
N ALA A 64 8.45 16.82 -0.12
CA ALA A 64 9.57 17.74 -0.28
C ALA A 64 9.21 19.01 -1.07
N ARG A 65 8.38 18.88 -2.13
CA ARG A 65 7.92 20.03 -2.94
C ARG A 65 7.12 21.07 -2.17
N ILE A 66 6.38 20.65 -1.13
CA ILE A 66 5.62 21.58 -0.29
C ILE A 66 6.39 22.04 0.95
N GLY A 67 7.60 21.51 1.16
CA GLY A 67 8.55 21.94 2.18
C GLY A 67 8.54 21.10 3.46
N TYR A 68 7.96 19.90 3.46
CA TYR A 68 7.85 19.07 4.64
C TYR A 68 8.66 17.77 4.50
N PRO A 69 9.39 17.35 5.55
CA PRO A 69 10.24 16.16 5.51
C PRO A 69 9.44 14.85 5.63
N ASP A 70 8.25 14.91 6.24
CA ASP A 70 7.39 13.76 6.48
C ASP A 70 5.92 14.19 6.65
N GLU A 71 5.03 13.20 6.70
CA GLU A 71 3.59 13.42 6.88
C GLU A 71 3.22 13.95 8.27
N SER A 72 4.05 13.71 9.29
CA SER A 72 3.81 14.19 10.65
C SER A 72 3.96 15.71 10.72
N ALA A 73 5.03 16.22 10.11
CA ALA A 73 5.30 17.63 9.95
C ALA A 73 4.23 18.32 9.09
N LEU A 74 3.82 17.68 7.98
CA LEU A 74 2.70 18.19 7.17
C LEU A 74 1.40 18.26 7.97
N ALA A 75 1.06 17.21 8.71
CA ALA A 75 -0.17 17.17 9.51
C ALA A 75 -0.16 18.21 10.64
N ALA A 76 1.01 18.49 11.23
CA ALA A 76 1.16 19.57 12.20
C ALA A 76 0.88 20.94 11.58
N ALA A 77 1.43 21.22 10.39
CA ALA A 77 1.22 22.48 9.68
C ALA A 77 -0.21 22.69 9.17
N ILE A 78 -0.91 21.61 8.79
CA ILE A 78 -2.33 21.67 8.46
C ILE A 78 -3.14 22.05 9.71
N ARG A 79 -2.83 21.45 10.87
CA ARG A 79 -3.56 21.72 12.12
C ARG A 79 -3.29 23.12 12.69
N SER A 80 -2.14 23.70 12.45
CA SER A 80 -1.81 25.08 12.87
C SER A 80 -2.41 26.14 11.95
N GLY A 81 -2.91 25.78 10.77
CA GLY A 81 -3.42 26.72 9.77
C GLY A 81 -2.33 27.35 8.89
N ASP A 82 -1.08 26.91 9.02
CA ASP A 82 0.07 27.46 8.26
C ASP A 82 -0.05 27.22 6.74
N LEU A 83 -0.99 26.38 6.33
CA LEU A 83 -1.23 25.98 4.95
C LEU A 83 -2.58 26.45 4.38
N ASP A 84 -3.35 27.26 5.11
CA ASP A 84 -4.70 27.69 4.70
C ASP A 84 -4.70 28.47 3.37
N GLY A 85 -3.60 29.18 3.06
CA GLY A 85 -3.41 29.87 1.78
C GLY A 85 -2.89 28.99 0.63
N ARG A 86 -2.62 27.71 0.88
CA ARG A 86 -1.97 26.77 -0.06
C ARG A 86 -2.78 25.48 -0.28
N ALA A 87 -4.09 25.52 -0.08
CA ALA A 87 -4.98 24.36 -0.14
C ALA A 87 -4.81 23.49 -1.40
N ASP A 88 -4.65 24.10 -2.58
CA ASP A 88 -4.46 23.37 -3.83
C ASP A 88 -3.15 22.58 -3.88
N GLU A 89 -2.07 23.14 -3.32
CA GLU A 89 -0.78 22.45 -3.23
C GLU A 89 -0.85 21.28 -2.26
N VAL A 90 -1.50 21.48 -1.11
CA VAL A 90 -1.72 20.44 -0.11
C VAL A 90 -2.56 19.30 -0.70
N LEU A 91 -3.67 19.60 -1.37
CA LEU A 91 -4.53 18.59 -2.00
C LEU A 91 -3.79 17.78 -3.06
N ARG A 92 -2.95 18.41 -3.88
CA ARG A 92 -2.11 17.69 -4.86
C ARG A 92 -1.13 16.75 -4.18
N CYS A 93 -0.48 17.18 -3.10
CA CYS A 93 0.42 16.34 -2.32
C CYS A 93 -0.33 15.14 -1.72
N LEU A 94 -1.43 15.37 -1.02
CA LEU A 94 -2.24 14.31 -0.40
C LEU A 94 -2.77 13.31 -1.43
N ARG A 95 -3.22 13.77 -2.61
CA ARG A 95 -3.63 12.87 -3.70
C ARG A 95 -2.50 11.96 -4.18
N ALA A 96 -1.28 12.46 -4.28
CA ALA A 96 -0.12 11.65 -4.65
C ALA A 96 0.20 10.58 -3.59
N LEU A 97 0.19 10.96 -2.30
CA LEU A 97 0.40 10.03 -1.19
C LEU A 97 -0.67 8.93 -1.14
N VAL A 98 -1.94 9.35 -1.20
CA VAL A 98 -3.08 8.43 -1.14
C VAL A 98 -3.15 7.55 -2.38
N GLY A 99 -2.92 8.10 -3.57
CA GLY A 99 -2.92 7.34 -4.83
C GLY A 99 -1.88 6.23 -4.82
N HIS A 100 -0.68 6.50 -4.33
CA HIS A 100 0.36 5.49 -4.17
C HIS A 100 -0.04 4.39 -3.17
N ARG A 101 -0.60 4.76 -2.00
CA ARG A 101 -1.13 3.76 -1.04
C ARG A 101 -2.27 2.93 -1.62
N LEU A 102 -3.14 3.54 -2.43
CA LEU A 102 -4.24 2.83 -3.09
C LEU A 102 -3.74 1.84 -4.14
N ALA A 103 -2.73 2.21 -4.94
CA ALA A 103 -2.13 1.29 -5.90
C ALA A 103 -1.55 0.04 -5.21
N ILE A 104 -0.99 0.22 -4.00
CA ILE A 104 -0.51 -0.87 -3.16
C ILE A 104 -1.66 -1.66 -2.51
N ALA A 105 -2.66 -1.00 -1.92
CA ALA A 105 -3.72 -1.70 -1.19
C ALA A 105 -4.75 -2.38 -2.12
N HIS A 106 -5.10 -1.73 -3.22
CA HIS A 106 -6.15 -2.12 -4.15
C HIS A 106 -5.74 -1.80 -5.61
N PRO A 107 -4.89 -2.63 -6.22
CA PRO A 107 -4.53 -2.45 -7.63
C PRO A 107 -5.79 -2.51 -8.52
N GLY A 108 -6.03 -1.46 -9.32
CA GLY A 108 -7.18 -1.34 -10.23
C GLY A 108 -8.31 -0.44 -9.75
N TYR A 109 -8.24 0.15 -8.55
CA TYR A 109 -9.25 1.11 -8.04
C TYR A 109 -9.13 2.51 -8.66
N ASP A 110 -7.98 2.80 -9.26
CA ASP A 110 -7.61 3.98 -10.02
C ASP A 110 -8.06 3.92 -11.49
N GLY A 111 -8.41 2.73 -11.98
CA GLY A 111 -9.14 2.55 -13.22
C GLY A 111 -10.62 2.79 -12.97
N ALA A 112 -11.15 3.90 -13.49
CA ALA A 112 -12.58 4.10 -13.61
C ALA A 112 -13.20 2.98 -14.47
N ASP A 113 -13.57 1.86 -13.85
CA ASP A 113 -14.72 1.07 -14.29
C ASP A 113 -15.93 1.57 -13.49
N ALA A 114 -16.29 2.83 -13.79
CA ALA A 114 -17.63 3.31 -13.54
C ALA A 114 -18.52 2.49 -14.46
N GLY A 115 -19.25 1.54 -13.86
CA GLY A 115 -20.16 0.67 -14.56
C GLY A 115 -21.03 1.41 -15.58
N LEU A 116 -20.93 0.93 -16.81
CA LEU A 116 -22.01 0.96 -17.79
C LEU A 116 -22.17 -0.47 -18.31
N SER A 117 -22.99 -1.23 -17.60
CA SER A 117 -23.82 -2.30 -18.16
C SER A 117 -25.28 -1.94 -17.92
#